data_AF-A0A9W7BSD9-F1
#
_entry.id   AF-A0A9W7BSD9-F1
#
_cell.length_a   1.000
_cell.length_b   1.000
_cell.length_c   1.000
_cell.angle_alpha   90.00
_cell.angle_beta   90.00
_cell.angle_gamma   90.00
#
_symmetry.space_group_name_H-M   'P 1'
#
loop_
_entity.id
_entity.type
_entity.pdbx_description
1 polymer ?
#
loop_
_entity_poly.entity_id
_entity_poly.type
_entity_poly.pdbx_seq_one_letter_code
_entity_poly.pdbx_strand_id
1 'polypeptide(L)'
;MRDCLCEEGVEVESFREIHRLAHTVATIDHDVAVVPVGAFIADAAKQIIVNKAYSGLSYGASGALRSYFHFRKAESPLAVASLEKPGLARPGDIFDAIEDDKPAGTWSVTYDSSNTTACVRSFYWPGYFFFQTVGAAEYGGVYFGNGLPNKDLAFGL
;
A
#
# COMPACT_ATOMS: atom_id res chain seq x y z
N MET A 1 -44.19 4.06 41.46
CA MET A 1 -44.54 3.99 40.02
C MET A 1 -43.21 4.01 39.29
N ARG A 2 -42.86 2.98 38.51
CA ARG A 2 -41.56 2.88 37.83
C ARG A 2 -41.60 3.75 36.56
N ASP A 3 -40.64 4.65 36.42
CA ASP A 3 -40.42 5.38 35.17
C ASP A 3 -39.90 4.41 34.12
N CYS A 4 -40.68 4.24 33.05
CA CYS A 4 -40.30 3.54 31.83
C CYS A 4 -39.22 4.36 31.13
N LEU A 5 -37.97 3.90 31.16
CA LEU A 5 -36.94 4.38 30.25
C LEU A 5 -37.30 3.91 28.84
N CYS A 6 -37.64 4.86 27.96
CA CYS A 6 -37.76 4.59 26.52
C CYS A 6 -36.37 4.21 25.99
N GLU A 7 -36.22 3.00 25.47
CA GLU A 7 -35.02 2.61 24.72
C GLU A 7 -34.97 3.48 23.45
N GLU A 8 -33.95 4.34 23.35
CA GLU A 8 -33.63 5.05 22.12
C GLU A 8 -33.28 4.01 21.06
N GLY A 9 -34.20 3.79 20.12
CA GLY A 9 -34.00 2.85 19.02
C GLY A 9 -32.79 3.28 18.21
N VAL A 10 -31.76 2.43 18.20
CA VAL A 10 -30.60 2.61 17.32
C VAL A 10 -31.11 2.62 15.88
N GLU A 11 -31.03 3.76 15.20
CA GLU A 11 -31.30 3.82 13.76
C GLU A 11 -30.32 2.87 13.06
N VAL A 12 -30.85 1.76 12.55
CA VAL A 12 -30.07 0.82 11.76
C VAL A 12 -29.72 1.51 10.46
N GLU A 13 -28.46 1.93 10.35
CA GLU A 13 -27.97 2.57 9.12
C GLU A 13 -28.15 1.62 7.94
N SER A 14 -28.99 2.03 6.98
CA SER A 14 -29.25 1.24 5.78
C SER A 14 -28.00 1.21 4.90
N PHE A 15 -27.65 0.04 4.37
CA PHE A 15 -26.57 -0.09 3.39
C PHE A 15 -26.91 0.66 2.10
N ARG A 16 -26.08 1.64 1.74
CA ARG A 16 -26.25 2.50 0.56
C ARG A 16 -25.05 2.37 -0.37
N GLU A 17 -25.19 2.85 -1.59
CA GLU A 17 -24.11 2.86 -2.59
C GLU A 17 -22.85 3.59 -2.09
N ILE A 18 -23.01 4.63 -1.26
CA ILE A 18 -21.87 5.32 -0.65
C ILE A 18 -21.03 4.40 0.25
N HIS A 19 -21.65 3.45 0.96
CA HIS A 19 -20.94 2.48 1.79
C HIS A 19 -20.20 1.46 0.92
N ARG A 20 -20.83 1.01 -0.18
CA ARG A 20 -20.18 0.15 -1.17
C ARG A 20 -18.96 0.85 -1.77
N LEU A 21 -19.12 2.10 -2.22
CA LEU A 21 -18.03 2.88 -2.82
C LEU A 21 -16.90 3.14 -1.83
N ALA A 22 -17.21 3.57 -0.60
CA ALA A 22 -16.21 3.79 0.44
C ALA A 22 -15.42 2.52 0.73
N HIS A 23 -16.11 1.37 0.82
CA HIS A 23 -15.45 0.08 0.98
C HIS A 23 -14.56 -0.26 -0.21
N THR A 24 -15.05 -0.10 -1.45
CA THR A 24 -14.24 -0.35 -2.66
C THR A 24 -12.98 0.52 -2.71
N VAL A 25 -13.09 1.82 -2.40
CA VAL A 25 -11.92 2.72 -2.34
C VAL A 25 -10.95 2.27 -1.26
N ALA A 26 -11.44 1.92 -0.06
CA ALA A 26 -10.60 1.43 1.03
C ALA A 26 -9.91 0.11 0.68
N THR A 27 -10.59 -0.82 -0.02
CA THR A 27 -9.99 -2.08 -0.48
C THR A 27 -8.90 -1.83 -1.52
N ILE A 28 -9.14 -0.93 -2.48
CA ILE A 28 -8.12 -0.58 -3.47
C ILE A 28 -6.92 0.04 -2.77
N ASP A 29 -7.12 1.08 -1.96
CA ASP A 29 -6.04 1.74 -1.22
C ASP A 29 -5.24 0.74 -0.37
N HIS A 30 -5.94 -0.15 0.33
CA HIS A 30 -5.32 -1.23 1.09
C HIS A 30 -4.46 -2.17 0.24
N ASP A 31 -4.88 -2.50 -0.98
CA ASP A 31 -4.20 -3.49 -1.81
C ASP A 31 -3.10 -2.89 -2.70
N VAL A 32 -3.16 -1.58 -3.00
CA VAL A 32 -2.22 -0.96 -3.95
C VAL A 32 -1.48 0.26 -3.46
N ALA A 33 -1.79 0.83 -2.29
CA ALA A 33 -0.99 1.95 -1.79
C ALA A 33 0.45 1.50 -1.61
N VAL A 34 1.37 2.12 -2.35
CA VAL A 34 2.79 1.72 -2.40
C VAL A 34 3.68 2.89 -2.03
N VAL A 35 4.79 2.59 -1.36
CA VAL A 35 5.87 3.51 -1.02
C VAL A 35 7.23 2.91 -1.37
N PRO A 36 8.22 3.73 -1.72
CA PRO A 36 9.56 3.25 -1.97
C PRO A 36 10.29 2.98 -0.64
N VAL A 37 11.25 2.06 -0.67
CA VAL A 37 12.04 1.69 0.51
C VAL A 37 12.76 2.90 1.08
N GLY A 38 12.67 3.07 2.40
CA GLY A 38 13.34 4.16 3.11
C GLY A 38 12.65 5.51 3.06
N ALA A 39 11.53 5.67 2.37
CA ALA A 39 10.72 6.91 2.45
C ALA A 39 10.08 7.11 3.83
N PHE A 40 9.87 6.04 4.58
CA PHE A 40 9.34 6.05 5.94
C PHE A 40 10.25 5.27 6.88
N ILE A 41 10.25 5.68 8.14
CA ILE A 41 10.96 5.01 9.23
C ILE A 41 10.03 4.84 10.43
N ALA A 42 10.32 3.84 11.26
CA ALA A 42 9.65 3.66 12.54
C ALA A 42 10.48 4.31 13.63
N ASP A 43 9.90 5.22 14.41
CA ASP A 43 10.57 5.82 15.57
C ASP A 43 10.69 4.80 16.73
N ALA A 44 11.43 5.14 17.79
CA ALA A 44 11.51 4.38 19.03
C ALA A 44 10.13 4.12 19.66
N ALA A 45 9.17 5.03 19.46
CA ALA A 45 7.76 4.88 19.85
C ALA A 45 6.93 4.02 18.87
N LYS A 46 7.58 3.36 17.89
CA LYS A 46 6.97 2.54 16.84
C LYS A 46 5.94 3.28 15.98
N GLN A 47 6.05 4.61 15.93
CA GLN A 47 5.26 5.44 15.04
C GLN A 47 5.92 5.53 13.68
N ILE A 48 5.12 5.40 12.61
CA ILE A 48 5.59 5.56 11.24
C ILE A 48 5.70 7.04 10.93
N ILE A 49 6.91 7.50 10.62
CA ILE A 49 7.21 8.90 10.28
C ILE A 49 7.88 8.98 8.92
N VAL A 50 7.66 10.11 8.23
CA VAL A 50 8.32 10.40 6.95
C VAL A 50 9.82 10.59 7.20
N ASN A 51 10.63 9.91 6.40
CA ASN A 51 12.08 10.03 6.47
C ASN A 51 12.56 11.28 5.71
N LYS A 52 12.90 12.35 6.44
CA LYS A 52 13.43 13.58 5.85
C LYS A 52 14.79 13.41 5.17
N ALA A 53 15.52 12.33 5.46
CA ALA A 53 16.80 12.02 4.83
C ALA A 53 16.64 11.18 3.54
N TYR A 54 15.40 10.84 3.16
CA TYR A 54 15.14 10.11 1.93
C TYR A 54 15.44 10.99 0.71
N SER A 55 16.34 10.51 -0.15
CA SER A 55 16.79 11.22 -1.35
C SER A 55 16.46 10.46 -2.65
N GLY A 56 15.56 9.48 -2.58
CA GLY A 56 15.22 8.64 -3.73
C GLY A 56 15.99 7.33 -3.81
N LEU A 57 15.55 6.48 -4.73
CA LEU A 57 16.16 5.20 -5.03
C LEU A 57 17.25 5.33 -6.11
N SER A 58 18.25 4.46 -6.06
CA SER A 58 19.22 4.34 -7.15
C SER A 58 18.57 3.77 -8.41
N TYR A 59 19.22 3.90 -9.57
CA TYR A 59 18.75 3.26 -10.80
C TYR A 59 18.62 1.72 -10.68
N GLY A 60 19.49 1.05 -9.94
CA GLY A 60 19.34 -0.39 -9.72
C GLY A 60 18.12 -0.73 -8.86
N ALA A 61 17.87 0.07 -7.81
CA ALA A 61 16.78 -0.16 -6.88
C ALA A 61 15.42 0.22 -7.47
N SER A 62 15.34 1.31 -8.24
CA SER A 62 14.09 1.79 -8.85
C SER A 62 13.47 0.76 -9.80
N GLY A 63 14.28 -0.13 -10.39
CA GLY A 63 13.82 -1.17 -11.31
C GLY A 63 13.53 -2.51 -10.64
N ALA A 64 13.61 -2.59 -9.31
CA ALA A 64 13.44 -3.83 -8.57
C ALA A 64 12.18 -3.76 -7.70
N LEU A 65 11.30 -4.77 -7.83
CA LEU A 65 10.04 -4.83 -7.07
C LEU A 65 10.26 -4.87 -5.55
N ARG A 66 11.32 -5.52 -5.06
CA ARG A 66 11.75 -5.48 -3.65
C ARG A 66 11.93 -4.10 -3.04
N SER A 67 12.08 -3.06 -3.86
CA SER A 67 12.29 -1.69 -3.38
C SER A 67 10.98 -0.97 -3.10
N TYR A 68 9.84 -1.63 -3.31
CA TYR A 68 8.50 -1.06 -3.16
C TYR A 68 7.70 -1.88 -2.15
N PHE A 69 6.98 -1.16 -1.29
CA PHE A 69 6.33 -1.71 -0.12
C PHE A 69 4.89 -1.21 -0.02
N HIS A 70 4.00 -2.03 0.53
CA HIS A 70 2.62 -1.65 0.81
C HIS A 70 2.54 -0.63 1.95
N PHE A 71 1.86 0.49 1.72
CA PHE A 71 1.66 1.54 2.71
C PHE A 71 0.37 1.32 3.50
N ARG A 72 0.38 0.26 4.30
CA ARG A 72 -0.70 -0.12 5.20
C ARG A 72 -0.12 -0.72 6.48
N LYS A 73 -1.00 -1.15 7.38
CA LYS A 73 -0.57 -1.96 8.52
C LYS A 73 0.06 -3.26 8.01
N ALA A 74 1.25 -3.58 8.50
CA ALA A 74 1.94 -4.81 8.17
C ALA A 74 1.07 -6.05 8.44
N GLU A 75 0.96 -6.91 7.43
CA GLU A 75 0.23 -8.17 7.47
C GLU A 75 1.18 -9.36 7.43
N SER A 76 2.39 -9.22 6.85
CA SER A 76 3.33 -10.34 6.83
C SER A 76 3.87 -10.61 8.24
N PRO A 77 4.03 -11.90 8.62
CA PRO A 77 4.59 -12.26 9.92
C PRO A 77 5.98 -11.66 10.17
N LEU A 78 6.76 -11.44 9.10
CA LEU A 78 8.10 -10.87 9.18
C LEU A 78 8.06 -9.39 9.56
N ALA A 79 7.24 -8.59 8.86
CA ALA A 79 7.11 -7.16 9.13
C ALA A 79 6.46 -6.90 10.50
N VAL A 80 5.45 -7.69 10.87
CA VAL A 80 4.83 -7.63 12.20
C VAL A 80 5.86 -7.93 13.29
N ALA A 81 6.62 -9.03 13.18
CA ALA A 81 7.63 -9.38 14.15
C ALA A 81 8.77 -8.35 14.24
N SER A 82 9.10 -7.69 13.14
CA SER A 82 10.10 -6.60 13.11
C SER A 82 9.63 -5.38 13.90
N LEU A 83 8.35 -5.02 13.78
CA LEU A 83 7.75 -3.91 14.52
C LEU A 83 7.62 -4.23 16.02
N GLU A 84 7.32 -5.48 16.39
CA GLU A 84 7.20 -5.91 17.78
C GLU A 84 8.55 -6.04 18.52
N LYS A 85 9.64 -6.34 17.80
CA LYS A 85 10.97 -6.48 18.41
C LYS A 85 11.42 -5.18 19.09
N PRO A 86 12.03 -5.26 20.28
CA PRO A 86 12.58 -4.07 20.93
C PRO A 86 13.73 -3.48 20.10
N GLY A 87 13.73 -2.16 19.92
CA GLY A 87 14.72 -1.44 19.12
C GLY A 87 14.17 -0.83 17.82
N LEU A 88 15.06 -0.22 17.05
CA LEU A 88 14.71 0.42 15.78
C LEU A 88 14.48 -0.64 14.70
N ALA A 89 13.29 -0.64 14.10
CA ALA A 89 13.03 -1.48 12.93
C ALA A 89 13.82 -0.94 11.72
N ARG A 90 14.40 -1.83 10.93
CA ARG A 90 15.09 -1.42 9.71
C ARG A 90 14.07 -0.94 8.69
N PRO A 91 14.35 0.11 7.89
CA PRO A 91 13.36 0.66 6.96
C PRO A 91 12.74 -0.35 5.99
N GLY A 92 13.49 -1.37 5.57
CA GLY A 92 13.01 -2.44 4.68
C GLY A 92 12.19 -3.54 5.37
N ASP A 93 12.10 -3.53 6.70
CA ASP A 93 11.41 -4.57 7.49
C ASP A 93 10.13 -4.03 8.14
N ILE A 94 9.73 -2.79 7.85
CA ILE A 94 8.57 -2.11 8.47
C ILE A 94 7.26 -2.48 7.77
N PHE A 95 7.33 -2.70 6.47
CA PHE A 95 6.19 -2.89 5.58
C PHE A 95 6.31 -4.20 4.81
N ASP A 96 5.23 -4.60 4.15
CA ASP A 96 5.22 -5.80 3.30
C ASP A 96 5.70 -5.45 1.89
N ALA A 97 6.65 -6.21 1.36
CA ALA A 97 7.18 -6.00 0.02
C ALA A 97 6.15 -6.46 -1.04
N ILE A 98 5.92 -5.63 -2.07
CA ILE A 98 4.94 -5.98 -3.12
C ILE A 98 5.38 -7.16 -3.99
N GLU A 99 6.67 -7.50 -3.96
CA GLU A 99 7.21 -8.66 -4.70
C GLU A 99 6.72 -10.00 -4.13
N ASP A 100 6.33 -10.02 -2.86
CA ASP A 100 5.88 -11.23 -2.18
C ASP A 100 4.39 -11.52 -2.42
N ASP A 101 3.65 -10.58 -3.02
CA ASP A 101 2.23 -10.71 -3.32
C ASP A 101 1.91 -11.95 -4.15
N LYS A 102 0.70 -12.48 -3.94
CA LYS A 102 0.19 -13.67 -4.63
C LYS A 102 -1.01 -13.30 -5.50
N PRO A 103 -1.12 -13.83 -6.73
CA PRO A 103 -0.14 -14.67 -7.42
C PRO A 103 1.15 -13.90 -7.79
N ALA A 104 2.27 -14.61 -7.94
CA ALA A 104 3.51 -14.00 -8.38
C ALA A 104 3.33 -13.38 -9.77
N GLY A 105 3.94 -12.22 -10.03
CA GLY A 105 3.75 -11.50 -11.31
C GLY A 105 2.54 -10.55 -11.33
N THR A 106 1.87 -10.35 -10.19
CA THR A 106 0.79 -9.36 -10.03
C THR A 106 1.28 -7.92 -10.20
N TRP A 107 2.58 -7.68 -10.09
CA TRP A 107 3.20 -6.37 -10.24
C TRP A 107 4.21 -6.36 -11.38
N SER A 108 4.34 -5.21 -12.05
CA SER A 108 5.44 -4.94 -12.96
C SER A 108 6.06 -3.59 -12.65
N VAL A 109 7.36 -3.48 -12.91
CA VAL A 109 8.11 -2.22 -12.87
C VAL A 109 8.78 -2.01 -14.22
N THR A 110 8.62 -0.82 -14.78
CA THR A 110 9.18 -0.43 -16.07
C THR A 110 9.74 0.98 -15.99
N TYR A 111 10.79 1.25 -16.74
CA TYR A 111 11.28 2.62 -16.90
C TYR A 111 10.52 3.36 -18.00
N ASP A 112 10.47 4.67 -17.87
CA ASP A 112 10.18 5.56 -18.99
C ASP A 112 11.30 5.51 -20.03
N SER A 113 11.05 6.08 -21.22
CA SER A 113 12.04 6.07 -22.31
C SER A 113 13.36 6.78 -21.97
N SER A 114 13.32 7.73 -21.03
CA SER A 114 14.49 8.47 -20.54
C SER A 114 15.22 7.79 -19.39
N ASN A 115 14.69 6.69 -18.84
CA ASN A 115 15.22 6.03 -17.64
C ASN A 115 15.32 6.94 -16.40
N THR A 116 14.51 8.01 -16.37
CA THR A 116 14.46 8.99 -15.27
C THR A 116 13.37 8.68 -14.26
N THR A 117 12.38 7.87 -14.63
CA THR A 117 11.23 7.54 -13.78
C THR A 117 10.92 6.05 -13.89
N ALA A 118 10.83 5.38 -12.75
CA ALA A 118 10.29 4.03 -12.67
C ALA A 118 8.78 4.08 -12.46
N CYS A 119 8.05 3.29 -13.24
CA CYS A 119 6.61 3.13 -13.15
C CYS A 119 6.29 1.71 -12.68
N VAL A 120 5.61 1.60 -11.54
CA VAL A 120 5.08 0.35 -10.99
C VAL A 120 3.60 0.27 -11.33
N ARG A 121 3.13 -0.92 -11.74
CA ARG A 121 1.74 -1.17 -12.13
C ARG A 121 1.21 -2.43 -11.45
N SER A 122 -0.04 -2.37 -11.00
CA SER A 122 -0.78 -3.54 -10.53
C SER A 122 -1.56 -4.16 -11.69
N PHE A 123 -1.42 -5.48 -11.85
CA PHE A 123 -2.28 -6.25 -12.74
C PHE A 123 -3.54 -6.74 -12.03
N TYR A 124 -3.52 -6.86 -10.69
CA TYR A 124 -4.68 -7.29 -9.91
C TYR A 124 -5.70 -6.16 -9.77
N TRP A 125 -5.23 -4.92 -9.71
CA TRP A 125 -6.07 -3.73 -9.84
C TRP A 125 -5.70 -2.97 -11.11
N PRO A 126 -6.23 -3.39 -12.28
CA PRO A 126 -6.01 -2.68 -13.53
C PRO A 126 -6.40 -1.21 -13.39
N GLY A 127 -5.47 -0.32 -13.74
CA GLY A 127 -5.65 1.12 -13.60
C GLY A 127 -4.84 1.75 -12.46
N TYR A 128 -4.18 0.95 -11.60
CA TYR A 128 -3.21 1.50 -10.65
C TYR A 128 -1.84 1.72 -11.28
N PHE A 129 -1.31 2.92 -11.08
CA PHE A 129 0.03 3.33 -11.49
C PHE A 129 0.72 4.04 -10.34
N PHE A 130 1.98 3.69 -10.12
CA PHE A 130 2.86 4.36 -9.19
C PHE A 130 4.11 4.83 -9.92
N PHE A 131 4.54 6.06 -9.69
CA PHE A 131 5.77 6.60 -10.27
C PHE A 131 6.77 6.95 -9.19
N GLN A 132 8.06 6.83 -9.52
CA GLN A 132 9.19 7.23 -8.68
C GLN A 132 10.27 7.84 -9.57
N THR A 133 10.69 9.07 -9.27
CA THR A 133 11.84 9.71 -9.93
C THR A 133 13.14 9.09 -9.44
N VAL A 134 13.99 8.63 -10.36
CA VAL A 134 15.27 7.99 -10.01
C VAL A 134 16.19 9.03 -9.38
N GLY A 135 16.75 8.72 -8.20
CA GLY A 135 17.67 9.60 -7.48
C GLY A 135 17.04 10.87 -6.89
N ALA A 136 15.70 10.95 -6.81
CA ALA A 136 14.98 12.03 -6.17
C ALA A 136 13.88 11.49 -5.23
N ALA A 137 13.47 12.30 -4.25
CA ALA A 137 12.45 11.90 -3.27
C ALA A 137 11.00 11.96 -3.81
N GLU A 138 10.83 12.23 -5.10
CA GLU A 138 9.52 12.43 -5.73
C GLU A 138 8.91 11.09 -6.15
N TYR A 139 7.73 10.80 -5.63
CA TYR A 139 6.95 9.63 -5.99
C TYR A 139 5.45 9.86 -5.75
N GLY A 140 4.62 9.00 -6.33
CA GLY A 140 3.18 9.05 -6.11
C GLY A 140 2.46 7.89 -6.77
N GLY A 141 1.29 7.55 -6.23
CA GLY A 141 0.38 6.54 -6.75
C GLY A 141 -0.94 7.15 -7.18
N VAL A 142 -1.55 6.57 -8.21
CA VAL A 142 -2.89 6.95 -8.68
C VAL A 142 -3.63 5.76 -9.24
N TYR A 143 -4.94 5.72 -9.03
CA TYR A 143 -5.84 4.72 -9.58
C TYR A 143 -6.83 5.36 -10.54
N PHE A 144 -6.88 4.85 -11.78
CA PHE A 144 -7.88 5.18 -12.78
C PHE A 144 -8.53 3.91 -13.31
N GLY A 145 -9.72 3.58 -12.81
CA GLY A 145 -10.41 2.35 -13.22
C GLY A 145 -11.86 2.28 -12.77
N ASN A 146 -12.47 1.12 -12.97
CA ASN A 146 -13.87 0.83 -12.64
C ASN A 146 -14.07 0.20 -11.25
N GLY A 147 -12.99 0.07 -10.46
CA GLY A 147 -13.03 -0.54 -9.14
C GLY A 147 -13.25 -2.06 -9.16
N LEU A 148 -12.93 -2.74 -10.28
CA LEU A 148 -13.02 -4.19 -10.39
C LEU A 148 -11.62 -4.83 -10.35
N PRO A 149 -11.36 -5.78 -9.43
CA PRO A 149 -10.11 -6.51 -9.42
C PRO A 149 -10.09 -7.59 -10.51
N ASN A 150 -8.91 -7.87 -11.05
CA ASN A 150 -8.64 -8.94 -12.00
C ASN A 150 -8.40 -10.26 -11.26
N LYS A 151 -9.49 -10.98 -10.97
CA LYS A 151 -9.44 -12.27 -10.27
C LYS A 151 -8.90 -13.42 -11.13
N ASP A 152 -8.79 -13.21 -12.44
CA ASP A 152 -8.35 -14.25 -13.38
C ASP A 152 -6.82 -14.41 -13.43
N LEU A 153 -6.06 -13.52 -12.77
CA LEU A 153 -4.59 -13.60 -12.71
C LEU A 153 -4.08 -14.95 -12.22
N ALA A 154 -4.79 -15.59 -11.29
CA ALA A 154 -4.39 -16.89 -10.75
C ALA A 154 -4.48 -18.03 -11.78
N PHE A 155 -5.19 -17.83 -12.91
CA PHE A 155 -5.40 -18.84 -13.94
C PHE A 155 -4.62 -18.56 -15.24
N GLY A 156 -3.99 -17.39 -15.36
CA GLY A 156 -3.36 -16.91 -16.60
C GLY A 156 -1.84 -16.72 -16.53
N LEU A 157 -1.21 -16.99 -15.39
CA LEU A 157 0.24 -16.85 -15.15
C LEU A 157 0.92 -18.22 -15.01
#